data_AF-A0A7M2SIQ0-F1
#
_entry.id   AF-A0A7M2SIQ0-F1
#
_cell.length_a   1.000
_cell.length_b   1.000
_cell.length_c   1.000
_cell.angle_alpha   90.00
_cell.angle_beta   90.00
_cell.angle_gamma   90.00
#
_symmetry.space_group_name_H-M   'P 1'
#
loop_
_entity.id
_entity.type
_entity.pdbx_description
1 polymer ?
#
loop_
_entity_poly.entity_id
_entity_poly.type
_entity_poly.pdbx_seq_one_letter_code
_entity_poly.pdbx_strand_id
1 'polypeptide(L)'
;MGTKRDWVYRVDEPHGSQGWRPYGAPPERWRGTVITDDPKETAQYVAALVVTALLTEWESGGTGRRHVRVIVWADREGDGPEDAAFTVEIRPDAG
;
A
#
# COMPACT_ATOMS: atom_id res chain seq x y z
N MET A 1 -1.02 -6.15 27.96
CA MET A 1 -0.09 -6.73 26.97
C MET A 1 -0.80 -6.61 25.61
N GLY A 2 -0.40 -5.64 24.79
CA GLY A 2 -0.97 -5.48 23.45
C GLY A 2 -0.56 -6.66 22.59
N THR A 3 -1.51 -7.30 21.90
CA THR A 3 -1.21 -8.35 20.94
C THR A 3 -0.55 -7.68 19.73
N LYS A 4 0.75 -7.93 19.52
CA LYS A 4 1.42 -7.52 18.29
C LYS A 4 0.66 -8.07 17.08
N ARG A 5 0.51 -7.25 16.05
CA ARG A 5 -0.14 -7.63 14.80
C ARG A 5 0.78 -7.30 13.63
N ASP A 6 0.88 -8.26 12.72
CA ASP A 6 1.64 -8.10 11.49
C ASP A 6 0.68 -7.67 10.38
N TRP A 7 1.03 -6.61 9.67
CA TRP A 7 0.28 -6.10 8.52
C TRP A 7 1.16 -6.20 7.28
N VAL A 8 0.76 -7.04 6.34
CA VAL A 8 1.46 -7.16 5.06
C VAL A 8 0.85 -6.16 4.08
N TYR A 9 1.70 -5.42 3.36
CA TYR A 9 1.25 -4.47 2.36
C TYR A 9 1.92 -4.72 1.01
N ARG A 10 1.21 -4.33 -0.06
CA ARG A 10 1.72 -4.26 -1.43
C ARG A 10 1.11 -3.05 -2.12
N VAL A 11 1.92 -2.34 -2.91
CA VAL A 11 1.45 -1.29 -3.80
C VAL A 11 1.39 -1.82 -5.22
N ASP A 12 0.26 -1.63 -5.89
CA ASP A 12 0.09 -1.97 -7.30
C ASP A 12 -0.20 -0.71 -8.13
N GLU A 13 0.18 -0.74 -9.41
CA GLU A 13 -0.21 0.24 -10.42
C GLU A 13 -1.04 -0.40 -11.54
N PRO A 14 -1.88 0.38 -12.24
CA PRO A 14 -2.63 -0.13 -13.39
C PRO A 14 -1.71 -0.66 -14.48
N HIS A 15 -2.11 -1.78 -15.08
CA HIS A 15 -1.41 -2.42 -16.19
C HIS A 15 -2.35 -2.68 -17.39
N GLY A 16 -3.07 -1.63 -17.81
CA GLY A 16 -3.98 -1.69 -18.95
C GLY A 16 -5.02 -2.81 -18.81
N SER A 17 -5.24 -3.58 -19.88
CA SER A 17 -6.17 -4.71 -19.88
C SER A 17 -5.73 -5.91 -19.03
N GLN A 18 -4.48 -5.94 -18.57
CA GLN A 18 -3.96 -6.99 -17.69
C GLN A 18 -4.29 -6.73 -16.21
N GLY A 19 -5.00 -5.63 -15.91
CA GLY A 19 -5.45 -5.29 -14.57
C GLY A 19 -4.40 -4.48 -13.82
N TRP A 20 -3.76 -5.09 -12.82
CA TRP A 20 -2.86 -4.42 -11.89
C TRP A 20 -1.55 -5.20 -11.78
N ARG A 21 -0.44 -4.49 -11.57
CA ARG A 21 0.89 -5.08 -11.34
C ARG A 21 1.59 -4.43 -10.16
N PRO A 22 2.59 -5.06 -9.53
CA PRO A 22 3.38 -4.42 -8.48
C PRO A 22 3.99 -3.10 -8.94
N TYR A 23 3.90 -2.08 -8.07
CA TYR A 23 4.40 -0.74 -8.33
C TYR A 23 5.91 -0.64 -8.09
N GLY A 24 6.59 0.07 -9.01
CA GLY A 24 8.02 0.34 -8.92
C GLY A 24 8.91 -0.81 -9.39
N ALA A 25 10.19 -0.49 -9.57
CA ALA A 25 11.23 -1.45 -9.91
C ALA A 25 12.45 -1.22 -8.98
N PRO A 26 12.86 -2.21 -8.18
CA PRO A 26 12.31 -3.57 -8.11
C PRO A 26 11.01 -3.62 -7.25
N PRO A 27 10.08 -4.58 -7.52
CA PRO A 27 8.76 -4.67 -6.85
C PRO A 27 8.82 -4.75 -5.31
N GLU A 28 9.90 -5.30 -4.77
CA GLU A 28 10.10 -5.52 -3.33
C GLU A 28 10.22 -4.21 -2.56
N ARG A 29 10.47 -3.08 -3.25
CA ARG A 29 10.54 -1.76 -2.61
C ARG A 29 9.20 -1.33 -2.01
N TRP A 30 8.09 -1.70 -2.66
CA TRP A 30 6.74 -1.28 -2.28
C TRP A 30 5.88 -2.45 -1.80
N ARG A 31 6.53 -3.44 -1.18
CA ARG A 31 5.93 -4.61 -0.56
C ARG A 31 6.65 -4.91 0.75
N GLY A 32 5.93 -5.17 1.83
CA GLY A 32 6.57 -5.47 3.10
C GLY A 32 5.60 -5.71 4.25
N THR A 33 6.15 -5.77 5.47
CA THR A 33 5.38 -6.01 6.70
C THR A 33 5.58 -4.85 7.67
N VAL A 34 4.49 -4.35 8.26
CA VAL A 34 4.48 -3.39 9.37
C VAL A 34 3.95 -4.10 10.60
N ILE A 35 4.71 -4.06 11.69
CA ILE A 35 4.32 -4.65 12.98
C ILE A 35 3.76 -3.54 13.86
N THR A 36 2.54 -3.71 14.34
CA THR A 36 1.89 -2.76 15.27
C THR A 36 1.63 -3.45 16.60
N ASP A 37 1.67 -2.70 17.71
CA ASP A 37 1.37 -3.21 19.05
C ASP A 37 0.22 -2.45 19.76
N ASP A 38 -0.24 -1.34 19.18
CA ASP A 38 -1.46 -0.64 19.57
C ASP A 38 -2.66 -1.16 18.75
N PRO A 39 -3.76 -1.62 19.39
CA PRO A 39 -4.97 -2.03 18.68
C PRO A 39 -5.62 -0.94 17.81
N LYS A 40 -5.27 0.34 18.00
CA LYS A 40 -5.72 1.47 17.15
C LYS A 40 -4.92 1.59 15.85
N GLU A 41 -3.74 0.98 15.78
CA GLU A 41 -2.91 0.93 14.57
C GLU A 41 -3.42 -0.18 13.64
N THR A 42 -4.53 0.12 12.96
CA THR A 42 -5.26 -0.78 12.06
C THR A 42 -4.65 -0.83 10.65
N ALA A 43 -5.24 -1.63 9.75
CA ALA A 43 -4.89 -1.65 8.33
C ALA A 43 -4.95 -0.24 7.68
N GLN A 44 -5.89 0.62 8.11
CA GLN A 44 -5.98 2.01 7.65
C GLN A 44 -4.77 2.84 8.09
N TYR A 45 -4.29 2.64 9.33
CA TYR A 45 -3.07 3.30 9.82
C TYR A 45 -1.86 2.89 8.98
N VAL A 46 -1.70 1.59 8.72
CA VAL A 46 -0.62 1.07 7.88
C VAL A 46 -0.71 1.61 6.45
N ALA A 47 -1.92 1.64 5.87
CA ALA A 47 -2.12 2.24 4.57
C ALA A 47 -1.75 3.73 4.55
N ALA A 48 -2.13 4.50 5.58
CA ALA A 48 -1.74 5.91 5.70
C ALA A 48 -0.22 6.10 5.75
N LEU A 49 0.53 5.22 6.44
CA LEU A 49 2.00 5.25 6.45
C LEU A 49 2.57 5.04 5.03
N VAL A 50 2.08 4.03 4.31
CA VAL A 50 2.53 3.71 2.94
C VAL A 50 2.16 4.84 1.97
N VAL A 51 0.94 5.38 2.07
CA VAL A 51 0.50 6.54 1.27
C VAL A 51 1.39 7.75 1.52
N THR A 52 1.73 8.03 2.78
CA THR A 52 2.60 9.16 3.15
C THR A 52 4.00 8.98 2.56
N ALA A 53 4.54 7.76 2.59
CA ALA A 53 5.82 7.45 1.98
C ALA A 53 5.80 7.63 0.45
N LEU A 54 4.72 7.18 -0.22
CA LEU A 54 4.53 7.37 -1.67
C LEU A 54 4.50 8.84 -2.05
N LEU A 55 3.69 9.65 -1.34
CA LEU A 55 3.58 11.08 -1.58
C LEU A 55 4.92 11.78 -1.39
N THR A 56 5.65 11.44 -0.32
CA THR A 56 6.98 11.98 -0.04
C THR A 56 7.99 11.65 -1.16
N GLU A 57 7.97 10.41 -1.65
CA GLU A 57 8.83 10.00 -2.77
C GLU A 57 8.49 10.75 -4.05
N TRP A 58 7.21 10.90 -4.37
CA TRP A 58 6.78 11.61 -5.57
C TRP A 58 7.14 13.09 -5.54
N GLU A 59 6.94 13.74 -4.39
CA GLU A 59 7.33 15.14 -4.17
C GLU A 59 8.85 15.32 -4.30
N SER A 60 9.64 14.45 -3.65
CA SER A 60 11.11 14.54 -3.70
C SER A 60 11.69 14.19 -5.08
N GLY A 61 11.06 13.27 -5.81
CA GLY A 61 11.48 12.87 -7.16
C GLY A 61 10.98 13.80 -8.27
N GLY A 62 10.12 14.78 -7.95
CA GLY A 62 9.46 15.63 -8.94
C GLY A 62 8.55 14.87 -9.90
N THR A 63 8.22 13.60 -9.59
CA THR A 63 7.26 12.83 -10.34
C THR A 63 5.88 13.16 -9.79
N GLY A 64 5.01 13.78 -10.59
CA GLY A 64 3.62 14.03 -10.17
C GLY A 64 2.92 12.75 -9.68
N ARG A 65 1.82 12.93 -8.93
CA ARG A 65 1.03 11.84 -8.35
C ARG A 65 0.75 10.75 -9.38
N ARG A 66 0.99 9.49 -9.02
CA ARG A 66 0.74 8.32 -9.87
C ARG A 66 -0.57 7.65 -9.49
N HIS A 67 -1.15 6.92 -10.44
CA HIS A 67 -2.28 6.04 -10.15
C HIS A 67 -1.74 4.75 -9.54
N VAL A 68 -2.02 4.54 -8.25
CA VAL A 68 -1.62 3.33 -7.52
C VAL A 68 -2.72 2.91 -6.57
N ARG A 69 -2.69 1.66 -6.13
CA ARG A 69 -3.48 1.19 -4.97
C ARG A 69 -2.55 0.60 -3.93
N VAL A 70 -2.83 0.89 -2.66
CA VAL A 70 -2.18 0.27 -1.51
C VAL A 70 -3.13 -0.77 -0.95
N ILE A 71 -2.66 -2.00 -0.84
CA ILE A 71 -3.42 -3.13 -0.33
C ILE A 71 -2.76 -3.58 0.97
N VAL A 72 -3.57 -3.81 2.01
CA VAL A 72 -3.09 -4.22 3.33
C VAL A 72 -3.87 -5.44 3.81
N TRP A 73 -3.14 -6.52 4.12
CA TRP A 73 -3.66 -7.77 4.68
C TRP A 73 -3.19 -7.96 6.12
N ALA A 74 -3.98 -8.69 6.90
CA ALA A 74 -3.56 -9.13 8.22
C ALA A 74 -2.70 -10.40 8.10
N ASP A 75 -1.57 -10.41 8.81
CA ASP A 75 -0.61 -11.50 8.99
C ASP A 75 0.14 -11.96 7.71
N ARG A 76 -0.56 -12.18 6.61
CA ARG A 76 0.00 -12.64 5.33
C ARG A 76 -0.71 -12.02 4.14
N GLU A 77 -0.02 -11.95 3.01
CA GLU A 77 -0.62 -11.55 1.74
C GLU A 77 -1.69 -12.56 1.30
N GLY A 78 -2.84 -12.05 0.87
CA GLY A 78 -3.91 -12.83 0.24
C GLY A 78 -3.71 -13.01 -1.27
N ASP A 79 -4.62 -13.75 -1.90
CA ASP A 79 -4.55 -13.99 -3.34
C ASP A 79 -4.92 -12.74 -4.15
N GLY A 80 -5.75 -11.87 -3.57
CA GLY A 80 -6.15 -10.60 -4.16
C GLY A 80 -6.55 -9.51 -3.15
N PRO A 81 -6.89 -8.31 -3.66
CA PRO A 81 -7.42 -7.20 -2.85
C PRO A 81 -8.72 -7.53 -2.11
N GLU A 82 -9.50 -8.51 -2.58
CA GLU A 82 -10.72 -9.00 -1.96
C GLU A 82 -10.47 -9.65 -0.58
N ASP A 83 -9.29 -10.22 -0.36
CA ASP A 83 -8.86 -10.79 0.91
C ASP A 83 -8.26 -9.73 1.86
N ALA A 84 -8.08 -8.49 1.37
CA ALA A 84 -7.40 -7.45 2.11
C ALA A 84 -8.27 -6.91 3.24
N ALA A 85 -7.62 -6.59 4.36
CA ALA A 85 -8.25 -5.88 5.47
C ALA A 85 -8.58 -4.43 5.07
N PHE A 86 -7.78 -3.85 4.18
CA PHE A 86 -8.03 -2.51 3.64
C PHE A 86 -7.34 -2.32 2.29
N THR A 87 -8.01 -1.60 1.38
CA THR A 87 -7.42 -1.13 0.12
C THR A 87 -7.74 0.35 -0.06
N VAL A 88 -6.75 1.14 -0.48
CA VAL A 88 -6.93 2.54 -0.88
C VAL A 88 -6.32 2.77 -2.25
N GLU A 89 -7.06 3.47 -3.11
CA GLU A 89 -6.61 3.84 -4.45
C GLU A 89 -6.29 5.33 -4.47
N ILE A 90 -5.06 5.68 -4.87
CA ILE A 90 -4.63 7.03 -5.15
C ILE A 90 -4.75 7.23 -6.66
N ARG A 91 -5.49 8.25 -7.08
CA ARG A 91 -5.56 8.66 -8.48
C ARG A 91 -4.85 10.00 -8.69
N PRO A 92 -4.21 10.22 -9.85
CA PRO A 92 -3.74 11.55 -10.21
C PRO A 92 -4.95 12.50 -10.29
N ASP A 93 -4.71 13.76 -9.96
CA ASP A 93 -5.70 14.81 -10.18
C ASP A 93 -6.00 14.88 -11.69
N ALA A 94 -7.29 14.92 -12.05
CA ALA A 94 -7.67 15.26 -13.41
C ALA A 94 -7.33 16.74 -13.59
N GLY A 95 -6.27 17.02 -14.36
CA GLY A 95 -5.89 18.38 -14.74
C GLY A 95 -6.97 19.09 -15.54
#